data_AF-A0A495I2K9-F1
#
_entry.id   AF-A0A495I2K9-F1
#
_cell.length_a   1.000
_cell.length_b   1.000
_cell.length_c   1.000
_cell.angle_alpha   90.00
_cell.angle_beta   90.00
_cell.angle_gamma   90.00
#
_symmetry.space_group_name_H-M   'P 1'
#
loop_
_entity.id
_entity.type
_entity.pdbx_description
1 polymer ?
#
loop_
_entity_poly.entity_id
_entity_poly.type
_entity_poly.pdbx_seq_one_letter_code
_entity_poly.pdbx_strand_id
1 'polypeptide(L)'
;MATTVTIAQDTTREIDLGNSNGMSIAAPGAKASVHVDYQNPAGSGNYSSAIKGSAGYGNPFTVPAGGTKAVLKTDLESEHVRVGARDAGITVTY
;
A
#
# COMPACT_ATOMS: atom_id res chain seq x y z
N MET A 1 7.41 17.77 -0.75
CA MET A 1 8.40 16.77 -1.19
C MET A 1 7.74 15.42 -1.04
N ALA A 2 7.87 14.54 -2.03
CA ALA A 2 7.35 13.18 -1.90
C ALA A 2 8.26 12.38 -0.95
N THR A 3 7.65 11.58 -0.08
CA THR A 3 8.32 10.67 0.84
C THR A 3 8.43 9.32 0.17
N THR A 4 9.62 8.71 0.19
CA THR A 4 9.84 7.37 -0.37
C THR A 4 10.29 6.42 0.73
N VAL A 5 9.65 5.26 0.80
CA VAL A 5 9.97 4.18 1.75
C VAL A 5 10.17 2.86 1.02
N THR A 6 11.17 2.09 1.45
CA THR A 6 11.37 0.72 0.98
C THR A 6 10.80 -0.25 1.99
N ILE A 7 9.97 -1.17 1.51
CA ILE A 7 9.35 -2.23 2.32
C ILE A 7 9.95 -3.55 1.84
N ALA A 8 10.62 -4.26 2.75
CA ALA A 8 11.21 -5.56 2.44
C ALA A 8 10.12 -6.62 2.24
N GLN A 9 10.47 -7.70 1.55
CA GLN A 9 9.60 -8.85 1.40
C GLN A 9 9.12 -9.36 2.76
N ASP A 10 7.84 -9.73 2.86
CA ASP A 10 7.17 -10.27 4.04
C ASP A 10 7.21 -9.33 5.25
N THR A 11 7.40 -8.02 5.00
CA THR A 11 7.32 -6.97 6.01
C THR A 11 6.21 -5.99 5.69
N THR A 12 5.86 -5.18 6.70
CA THR A 12 4.85 -4.13 6.59
C THR A 12 5.40 -2.81 7.11
N ARG A 13 4.84 -1.70 6.63
CA ARG A 13 5.10 -0.34 7.13
C ARG A 13 3.78 0.40 7.26
N GLU A 14 3.59 1.05 8.40
CA GLU A 14 2.56 2.06 8.56
C GLU A 14 2.98 3.33 7.81
N ILE A 15 2.03 3.89 7.07
CA ILE A 15 2.17 5.06 6.21
C ILE A 15 1.00 5.97 6.54
N ASP A 16 1.33 7.21 6.90
CA ASP A 16 0.39 8.31 6.97
C ASP A 16 0.54 9.14 5.70
N LEU A 17 -0.52 9.17 4.89
CA LEU A 17 -0.51 9.90 3.63
C LEU A 17 -0.53 11.41 3.81
N GLY A 18 -1.08 11.92 4.93
CA GLY A 18 -1.25 13.35 5.16
C GLY A 18 -1.77 14.09 3.92
N ASN A 19 -0.99 15.07 3.42
CA ASN A 19 -1.35 15.89 2.26
C ASN A 19 -1.10 15.23 0.89
N SER A 20 -0.68 13.98 0.84
CA SER A 20 -0.40 13.25 -0.41
C SER A 20 -1.69 12.87 -1.12
N ASN A 21 -1.68 12.82 -2.45
CA ASN A 21 -2.86 12.42 -3.25
C ASN A 21 -3.06 10.89 -3.30
N GLY A 22 -2.16 10.11 -2.70
CA GLY A 22 -2.15 8.66 -2.74
C GLY A 22 -0.72 8.13 -2.62
N MET A 23 -0.49 6.93 -3.14
CA MET A 23 0.80 6.26 -3.18
C MET A 23 1.11 5.73 -4.57
N SER A 24 2.39 5.77 -4.94
CA SER A 24 2.95 5.03 -6.08
C SER A 24 3.78 3.88 -5.56
N ILE A 25 3.38 2.65 -5.89
CA ILE A 25 4.01 1.41 -5.39
C ILE A 25 4.73 0.71 -6.54
N ALA A 26 6.05 0.61 -6.46
CA ALA A 26 6.90 -0.01 -7.46
C ALA A 26 7.50 -1.32 -6.95
N ALA A 27 7.61 -2.30 -7.83
CA ALA A 27 8.27 -3.58 -7.56
C ALA A 27 9.51 -3.72 -8.47
N PRO A 28 10.66 -3.16 -8.07
CA PRO A 28 11.79 -2.96 -9.00
C PRO A 28 12.49 -4.25 -9.41
N GLY A 29 12.57 -5.25 -8.53
CA GLY A 29 13.36 -6.47 -8.77
C GLY A 29 12.55 -7.67 -9.24
N ALA A 30 11.35 -7.86 -8.72
CA ALA A 30 10.51 -9.03 -8.99
C ALA A 30 9.03 -8.69 -8.76
N LYS A 31 8.14 -9.58 -9.20
CA LYS A 31 6.70 -9.47 -8.95
C LYS A 31 6.44 -9.47 -7.44
N ALA A 32 5.64 -8.53 -6.96
CA ALA A 32 5.22 -8.44 -5.56
C ALA A 32 3.70 -8.50 -5.44
N SER A 33 3.21 -9.20 -4.41
CA SER A 33 1.82 -9.15 -3.98
C SER A 33 1.69 -8.16 -2.83
N VAL A 34 0.96 -7.08 -3.05
CA VAL A 34 0.89 -5.93 -2.14
C VAL A 34 -0.45 -5.94 -1.43
N HIS A 35 -0.42 -5.80 -0.10
CA HIS A 35 -1.61 -5.55 0.70
C HIS A 35 -1.57 -4.14 1.28
N VAL A 36 -2.73 -3.49 1.34
CA VAL A 36 -2.91 -2.17 1.92
C VAL A 36 -4.08 -2.24 2.89
N ASP A 37 -3.77 -2.25 4.17
CA ASP A 37 -4.73 -2.40 5.25
C ASP A 37 -4.82 -1.12 6.08
N TYR A 38 -5.79 -1.02 6.97
CA TYR A 38 -5.83 0.01 8.02
C TYR A 38 -6.38 -0.59 9.31
N GLN A 39 -6.07 0.04 10.44
CA GLN A 39 -6.64 -0.39 11.72
C GLN A 39 -8.09 0.07 11.83
N ASN A 40 -9.02 -0.86 12.05
CA ASN A 40 -10.44 -0.56 12.21
C ASN A 40 -11.05 -1.30 13.43
N PRO A 41 -11.46 -0.60 14.49
CA PRO A 41 -11.25 0.84 14.73
C PRO A 41 -9.76 1.16 14.97
N ALA A 42 -9.37 2.43 14.81
CA ALA A 42 -7.99 2.86 15.03
C ALA A 42 -7.50 2.50 16.45
N GLY A 43 -6.30 1.96 16.57
CA GLY A 43 -5.71 1.51 17.84
C GLY A 43 -6.21 0.15 18.34
N SER A 44 -7.10 -0.53 17.61
CA SER A 44 -7.63 -1.85 18.03
C SER A 44 -6.68 -3.02 17.78
N GLY A 45 -5.68 -2.85 16.92
CA GLY A 45 -4.85 -3.95 16.41
C GLY A 45 -5.55 -4.85 15.38
N ASN A 46 -6.84 -4.60 15.08
CA ASN A 46 -7.57 -5.29 14.02
C ASN A 46 -7.36 -4.58 12.70
N TYR A 47 -6.98 -5.32 11.67
CA TYR A 47 -6.73 -4.78 10.34
C TYR A 47 -7.83 -5.18 9.38
N SER A 48 -8.30 -4.21 8.61
CA SER A 48 -9.23 -4.38 7.50
C SER A 48 -8.61 -3.88 6.21
N SER A 49 -9.11 -4.32 5.06
CA SER A 49 -8.67 -3.81 3.77
C SER A 49 -8.89 -2.31 3.69
N ALA A 50 -7.85 -1.54 3.37
CA ALA A 50 -7.99 -0.11 3.12
C ALA A 50 -8.48 0.18 1.71
N ILE A 51 -8.34 -0.75 0.76
CA ILE A 51 -8.85 -0.56 -0.61
C ILE A 51 -10.38 -0.70 -0.62
N LYS A 52 -11.07 0.36 -1.06
CA LYS A 52 -12.51 0.39 -1.29
C LYS A 52 -12.90 -0.55 -2.42
N GLY A 53 -14.07 -1.19 -2.30
CA GLY A 53 -14.64 -1.97 -3.40
C GLY A 53 -14.87 -1.14 -4.68
N SER A 54 -15.13 0.16 -4.55
CA SER A 54 -15.30 1.09 -5.68
C SER A 54 -14.01 1.40 -6.45
N ALA A 55 -12.84 1.06 -5.91
CA ALA A 55 -11.55 1.28 -6.57
C ALA A 55 -11.35 0.37 -7.80
N GLY A 56 -12.13 -0.72 -7.91
CA GLY A 56 -12.09 -1.64 -9.05
C GLY A 56 -10.88 -2.59 -9.07
N TYR A 57 -10.11 -2.68 -7.99
CA TYR A 57 -9.06 -3.67 -7.80
C TYR A 57 -9.07 -4.24 -6.38
N GLY A 58 -8.57 -5.46 -6.24
CA GLY A 58 -8.58 -6.17 -4.97
C GLY A 58 -7.48 -5.74 -4.00
N ASN A 59 -7.63 -6.19 -2.75
CA ASN A 59 -6.57 -6.20 -1.76
C ASN A 59 -6.44 -7.65 -1.25
N PRO A 60 -5.31 -8.36 -1.50
CA PRO A 60 -4.09 -7.86 -2.13
C PRO A 60 -4.22 -7.65 -3.65
N PHE A 61 -3.28 -6.89 -4.23
CA PHE A 61 -3.09 -6.75 -5.68
C PHE A 61 -1.63 -7.02 -6.08
N THR A 62 -1.43 -7.39 -7.34
CA THR A 62 -0.11 -7.73 -7.87
C THR A 62 0.54 -6.52 -8.55
N VAL A 63 1.80 -6.24 -8.23
CA VAL A 63 2.68 -5.34 -8.99
C VAL A 63 3.70 -6.19 -9.76
N PRO A 64 3.73 -6.14 -11.10
CA PRO A 64 4.68 -6.94 -11.89
C PRO A 64 6.12 -6.46 -11.68
N ALA A 65 7.09 -7.31 -12.02
CA ALA A 65 8.51 -6.95 -11.95
C ALA A 65 8.82 -5.74 -12.86
N GLY A 66 9.51 -4.74 -12.31
CA GLY A 66 9.76 -3.44 -12.97
C GLY A 66 8.51 -2.56 -13.10
N GLY A 67 7.37 -3.02 -12.60
CA GLY A 67 6.08 -2.33 -12.69
C GLY A 67 5.83 -1.34 -11.56
N THR A 68 4.80 -0.52 -11.75
CA THR A 68 4.31 0.43 -10.76
C THR A 68 2.78 0.40 -10.73
N LYS A 69 2.19 0.55 -9.55
CA LYS A 69 0.75 0.70 -9.33
C LYS A 69 0.49 1.98 -8.53
N ALA A 70 -0.38 2.84 -9.07
CA ALA A 70 -0.92 3.96 -8.33
C ALA A 70 -2.10 3.48 -7.46
N VAL A 71 -2.11 3.93 -6.21
CA VAL A 71 -3.21 3.78 -5.25
C VAL A 71 -3.63 5.18 -4.85
N LEU A 72 -4.78 5.64 -5.32
CA LEU A 72 -5.23 7.01 -5.03
C LEU A 72 -5.79 7.09 -3.62
N LYS A 73 -5.63 8.24 -2.96
CA LYS A 73 -6.22 8.46 -1.63
C LYS A 73 -7.74 8.29 -1.64
N THR A 74 -8.39 8.60 -2.75
CA THR A 74 -9.84 8.37 -2.96
C THR A 74 -10.23 6.89 -2.94
N ASP A 75 -9.32 6.01 -3.31
CA ASP A 75 -9.51 4.55 -3.33
C ASP A 75 -9.42 3.96 -1.92
N LEU A 76 -9.03 4.74 -0.92
CA LEU A 76 -8.75 4.28 0.44
C LEU A 76 -9.85 4.63 1.43
N GLU A 77 -10.13 3.71 2.34
CA GLU A 77 -11.01 3.90 3.50
C GLU A 77 -10.37 4.78 4.59
N SER A 78 -9.04 4.89 4.60
CA SER A 78 -8.26 5.61 5.60
C SER A 78 -7.01 6.23 4.98
N GLU A 79 -6.55 7.35 5.55
CA GLU A 79 -5.28 8.00 5.20
C GLU A 79 -4.09 7.38 5.93
N HIS A 80 -4.35 6.79 7.11
CA HIS A 80 -3.39 6.00 7.87
C HIS A 80 -3.55 4.54 7.47
N VAL A 81 -2.59 4.04 6.71
CA VAL A 81 -2.61 2.69 6.16
C VAL A 81 -1.36 1.92 6.56
N ARG A 82 -1.44 0.60 6.50
CA ARG A 82 -0.32 -0.31 6.60
C ARG A 82 -0.14 -0.99 5.25
N VAL A 83 0.98 -0.73 4.61
CA VAL A 83 1.35 -1.36 3.34
C VAL A 83 2.31 -2.50 3.63
N GLY A 84 2.10 -3.64 2.99
CA GLY A 84 3.05 -4.73 3.03
C GLY A 84 3.17 -5.45 1.70
N ALA A 85 4.25 -6.20 1.56
CA ALA A 85 4.57 -6.92 0.34
C ALA A 85 4.89 -8.38 0.63
N ARG A 86 4.40 -9.27 -0.22
CA ARG A 86 4.80 -10.67 -0.31
C ARG A 86 5.49 -10.92 -1.64
N ASP A 87 6.21 -12.02 -1.73
CA ASP A 87 6.99 -12.49 -2.89
C ASP A 87 8.23 -11.63 -3.23
N ALA A 88 8.18 -10.31 -3.08
CA ALA A 88 9.31 -9.41 -3.27
C ALA A 88 9.16 -8.10 -2.49
N GLY A 89 10.27 -7.39 -2.28
CA GLY A 89 10.26 -6.04 -1.71
C GLY A 89 9.72 -4.98 -2.69
N ILE A 90 9.15 -3.91 -2.15
CA ILE A 90 8.56 -2.81 -2.91
C ILE A 90 9.11 -1.46 -2.45
N THR A 91 8.97 -0.45 -3.30
CA THR A 91 9.20 0.96 -2.97
C THR A 91 7.87 1.69 -3.05
N VAL A 92 7.53 2.44 -2.02
CA VAL A 92 6.30 3.25 -1.94
C VAL A 92 6.69 4.71 -1.89
N THR A 93 6.08 5.54 -2.75
CA THR A 93 6.27 7.00 -2.77
C THR A 93 4.94 7.71 -2.57
N TYR A 94 4.86 8.69 -1.67
CA TYR A 94 3.66 9.49 -1.36
C TYR A 94 3.98 10.95 -1.05
#